data_AF-A0A1F8NTL7-F1
#
_entry.id   AF-A0A1F8NTL7-F1
#
_cell.length_a   1.000
_cell.length_b   1.000
_cell.length_c   1.000
_cell.angle_alpha   90.00
_cell.angle_beta   90.00
_cell.angle_gamma   90.00
#
_symmetry.space_group_name_H-M   'P 1'
#
loop_
_entity.id
_entity.type
_entity.pdbx_description
1 polymer ?
#
loop_
_entity_poly.entity_id
_entity_poly.type
_entity_poly.pdbx_seq_one_letter_code
_entity_poly.pdbx_strand_id
1 'polypeptide(L)'
;MPAYKRTPGKLSLKQRKFVQEYVKTKGNGQEAALRVYDTKIPVVARNIASQNLNKPLIKEELERILQKPEMRIENFTGKLAQIAQETPMKGYTGSDVIEANKTILKLHGVLTDKKQITTYNLHTELTTMSEHELLQLRKRKQLETDKILSDDS
;
A
#
# COMPACT_ATOMS: atom_id res chain seq x y z
N MET A 1 28.93 -5.73 -36.18
CA MET A 1 28.08 -5.29 -35.05
C MET A 1 28.85 -5.53 -33.75
N PRO A 2 29.28 -4.51 -32.99
CA PRO A 2 30.01 -4.74 -31.75
C PRO A 2 29.07 -5.27 -30.65
N ALA A 3 29.46 -6.36 -29.99
CA ALA A 3 28.71 -6.93 -28.87
C ALA A 3 28.78 -5.97 -27.67
N TYR A 4 27.63 -5.51 -27.20
CA TYR A 4 27.56 -4.62 -26.04
C TYR A 4 27.90 -5.40 -24.76
N LYS A 5 29.15 -5.27 -24.28
CA LYS A 5 29.57 -5.85 -22.99
C LYS A 5 28.74 -5.21 -21.87
N ARG A 6 27.90 -5.99 -21.20
CA ARG A 6 27.21 -5.55 -19.98
C ARG A 6 28.26 -5.32 -18.90
N THR A 7 28.37 -4.10 -18.38
CA THR A 7 29.20 -3.82 -17.22
C THR A 7 28.52 -4.47 -15.99
N PRO A 8 29.17 -5.42 -15.31
CA PRO A 8 28.61 -5.98 -14.09
C PRO A 8 28.40 -4.86 -13.06
N GLY A 9 27.26 -4.89 -12.36
CA GLY A 9 26.93 -3.93 -11.30
C GLY A 9 26.22 -2.63 -11.73
N LYS A 10 25.91 -2.44 -13.03
CA LYS A 10 25.12 -1.27 -13.48
C LYS A 10 23.77 -1.68 -14.07
N LEU A 11 22.74 -0.88 -13.76
CA LEU A 11 21.43 -1.01 -14.40
C LEU A 11 21.55 -0.82 -15.91
N SER A 12 20.96 -1.73 -16.68
CA SER A 12 20.80 -1.54 -18.12
C SER A 12 19.81 -0.41 -18.43
N LEU A 13 19.85 0.12 -19.66
CA LEU A 13 18.96 1.18 -20.11
C LEU A 13 17.47 0.85 -19.89
N LYS A 14 17.06 -0.40 -20.17
CA LYS A 14 15.67 -0.86 -19.97
C LYS A 14 15.30 -0.92 -18.49
N GLN A 15 16.20 -1.38 -17.62
CA GLN A 15 15.94 -1.45 -16.18
C GLN A 15 15.85 -0.05 -15.56
N ARG A 16 16.73 0.88 -15.98
CA ARG A 16 16.66 2.29 -15.55
C ARG A 16 15.35 2.95 -15.98
N LYS A 17 14.92 2.75 -17.23
CA LYS A 17 13.62 3.23 -17.70
C LYS A 17 12.47 2.63 -16.90
N PHE A 18 12.54 1.33 -16.58
CA PHE A 18 11.54 0.66 -15.76
C PHE A 18 11.44 1.29 -14.37
N VAL A 19 12.57 1.54 -13.70
CA VAL A 19 12.58 2.22 -12.38
C VAL A 19 11.94 3.61 -12.47
N GLN A 20 12.28 4.40 -13.48
CA GLN A 20 11.70 5.74 -13.68
C GLN A 20 10.19 5.69 -13.88
N GLU A 21 9.71 4.82 -14.77
CA GLU A 21 8.27 4.67 -15.00
C GLU A 21 7.55 4.08 -13.78
N TYR A 22 8.18 3.17 -13.03
CA TYR A 22 7.62 2.62 -11.80
C TYR A 22 7.34 3.69 -10.74
N VAL A 23 8.27 4.62 -10.56
CA VAL A 23 8.08 5.76 -9.65
C VAL A 23 7.00 6.70 -10.19
N LYS A 24 7.01 6.99 -11.50
CA LYS A 24 6.02 7.86 -12.15
C LYS A 24 4.59 7.31 -12.08
N THR A 25 4.42 5.99 -12.15
CA THR A 25 3.13 5.30 -12.01
C THR A 25 2.77 5.01 -10.55
N LYS A 26 3.42 5.68 -9.59
CA LYS A 26 3.13 5.56 -8.15
C LYS A 26 3.22 4.11 -7.64
N GLY A 27 4.17 3.33 -8.17
CA GLY A 27 4.39 1.94 -7.78
C GLY A 27 3.58 0.91 -8.57
N ASN A 28 2.86 1.30 -9.62
CA ASN A 28 2.19 0.35 -10.50
C ASN A 28 3.19 -0.29 -11.47
N GLY A 29 3.67 -1.49 -11.09
CA GLY A 29 4.65 -2.25 -11.87
C GLY A 29 4.15 -2.71 -13.24
N GLN A 30 2.87 -3.10 -13.34
CA GLN A 30 2.30 -3.55 -14.60
C GLN A 30 2.27 -2.39 -15.61
N GLU A 31 1.81 -1.22 -15.19
CA GLU A 31 1.75 -0.04 -16.04
C GLU A 31 3.14 0.44 -16.47
N ALA A 32 4.12 0.43 -15.55
CA ALA A 32 5.51 0.72 -15.89
C ALA A 32 6.07 -0.27 -16.92
N ALA A 33 5.76 -1.56 -16.78
CA ALA A 33 6.18 -2.58 -17.74
C ALA A 33 5.55 -2.39 -19.12
N LEU A 34 4.26 -2.05 -19.21
CA LEU A 34 3.57 -1.72 -20.47
C LEU A 34 4.30 -0.60 -21.22
N ARG A 35 4.65 0.49 -20.50
CA ARG A 35 5.30 1.67 -21.08
C ARG A 35 6.75 1.43 -21.51
N VAL A 36 7.50 0.59 -20.79
CA VAL A 36 8.94 0.38 -21.04
C VAL A 36 9.23 -0.72 -22.05
N TYR A 37 8.43 -1.79 -22.04
CA TYR A 37 8.70 -3.00 -22.82
C TYR A 37 7.79 -3.15 -24.04
N ASP A 38 6.95 -2.15 -24.34
CA ASP A 38 5.98 -2.14 -25.44
C ASP A 38 5.17 -3.45 -25.51
N THR A 39 4.78 -3.94 -24.34
CA THR A 39 3.95 -5.15 -24.26
C THR A 39 2.49 -4.72 -24.27
N LYS A 40 1.65 -5.39 -25.07
CA LYS A 40 0.22 -5.09 -25.18
C LYS A 40 -0.66 -5.97 -24.30
N ILE A 41 -0.06 -6.99 -23.69
CA ILE A 41 -0.77 -8.02 -22.91
C ILE A 41 -0.58 -7.73 -21.41
N PRO A 42 -1.65 -7.42 -20.66
CA PRO A 42 -1.57 -7.10 -19.23
C PRO A 42 -0.90 -8.18 -18.38
N VAL A 43 -1.19 -9.46 -18.66
CA VAL A 43 -0.62 -10.60 -17.93
C VAL A 43 0.89 -10.68 -18.11
N VAL A 44 1.37 -10.45 -19.34
CA VAL A 44 2.81 -10.44 -19.65
C VAL A 44 3.48 -9.26 -18.95
N ALA A 45 2.86 -8.07 -18.97
CA ALA A 45 3.37 -6.89 -18.26
C ALA A 45 3.52 -7.13 -16.76
N ARG A 46 2.52 -7.77 -16.13
CA ARG A 46 2.56 -8.13 -14.71
C ARG A 46 3.72 -9.08 -14.39
N ASN A 47 3.95 -10.09 -15.23
CA ASN A 47 5.06 -11.02 -15.06
C ASN A 47 6.41 -10.32 -15.22
N ILE A 48 6.56 -9.46 -16.23
CA ILE A 48 7.77 -8.64 -16.44
C ILE A 48 8.02 -7.73 -15.23
N ALA A 49 6.97 -7.12 -14.70
CA ALA A 49 7.06 -6.26 -13.53
C ALA A 49 7.58 -7.04 -12.31
N SER A 50 6.96 -8.20 -12.01
CA SER A 50 7.39 -9.08 -10.91
C SER A 50 8.86 -9.50 -11.06
N GLN A 51 9.26 -9.91 -12.27
CA GLN A 51 10.65 -10.27 -12.55
C GLN A 51 11.61 -9.09 -12.34
N ASN A 52 11.25 -7.89 -12.79
CA ASN A 52 12.10 -6.71 -12.61
C ASN A 52 12.20 -6.28 -11.15
N LEU A 53 11.09 -6.25 -10.42
CA LEU A 53 11.07 -5.88 -9.00
C LEU A 53 11.87 -6.87 -8.14
N ASN A 54 12.04 -8.11 -8.59
CA ASN A 54 12.87 -9.11 -7.91
C ASN A 54 14.37 -8.99 -8.20
N LYS A 55 14.81 -8.13 -9.15
CA LYS A 55 16.24 -7.98 -9.46
C LYS A 55 16.94 -7.12 -8.39
N PRO A 56 18.06 -7.58 -7.81
CA PRO A 56 18.77 -6.85 -6.75
C PRO A 56 19.10 -5.40 -7.10
N LEU A 57 19.68 -5.18 -8.29
CA LEU A 57 20.05 -3.84 -8.75
C LEU A 57 18.85 -2.88 -8.89
N ILE A 58 17.65 -3.40 -9.18
CA ILE A 58 16.43 -2.58 -9.25
C ILE A 58 15.94 -2.25 -7.84
N LYS A 59 16.00 -3.22 -6.91
CA LYS A 59 15.63 -2.99 -5.50
C LYS A 59 16.51 -1.91 -4.87
N GLU A 60 17.83 -2.04 -5.02
CA GLU A 60 18.80 -1.07 -4.49
C GLU A 60 18.56 0.34 -5.03
N GLU A 61 18.23 0.46 -6.33
CA GLU A 61 17.92 1.76 -6.94
C GLU A 61 16.61 2.35 -6.38
N LEU A 62 15.57 1.54 -6.23
CA LEU A 62 14.30 1.97 -5.65
C LEU A 62 14.46 2.39 -4.19
N GLU A 63 15.22 1.62 -3.40
CA GLU A 63 15.55 1.99 -2.02
C GLU A 63 16.31 3.31 -1.96
N ARG A 64 17.30 3.52 -2.83
CA ARG A 64 18.01 4.80 -2.91
C ARG A 64 17.07 5.96 -3.26
N ILE A 65 16.09 5.76 -4.14
CA ILE A 65 15.09 6.78 -4.49
C ILE A 65 14.18 7.06 -3.29
N LEU A 66 13.78 6.05 -2.52
CA LEU A 66 12.92 6.19 -1.35
C LEU A 66 13.66 6.81 -0.15
N GLN A 67 14.97 6.58 -0.02
CA GLN A 67 15.80 7.16 1.04
C GLN A 67 16.16 8.62 0.78
N LYS A 68 15.81 9.17 -0.39
CA LYS A 68 16.02 10.58 -0.69
C LYS A 68 15.36 11.45 0.38
N PRO A 69 16.04 12.51 0.89
CA PRO A 69 15.50 13.36 1.94
C PRO A 69 14.08 13.85 1.63
N GLU A 70 13.80 14.19 0.37
CA GLU A 70 12.51 14.68 -0.12
C GLU A 70 11.35 13.70 0.10
N MET A 71 11.65 12.41 0.29
CA MET A 71 10.69 11.32 0.53
C MET A 71 10.53 10.96 2.01
N ARG A 72 11.19 11.68 2.93
CA ARG A 72 11.02 11.47 4.37
C ARG A 72 9.67 11.96 4.86
N ILE A 73 9.15 11.28 5.88
CA ILE A 73 7.84 11.58 6.50
C ILE A 73 7.78 13.04 6.97
N GLU A 74 8.88 13.59 7.51
CA GLU A 74 8.95 14.98 7.98
C GLU A 74 8.64 16.01 6.87
N ASN A 75 9.07 15.72 5.64
CA ASN A 75 8.80 16.60 4.50
C ASN A 75 7.34 16.50 4.02
N PHE A 76 6.70 15.35 4.22
CA PHE A 76 5.26 15.20 3.98
C PHE A 76 4.44 15.92 5.04
N THR A 77 4.80 15.81 6.33
CA THR A 77 4.13 16.55 7.40
C THR A 77 4.28 18.06 7.24
N GLY A 78 5.44 18.54 6.78
CA GLY A 78 5.64 19.96 6.47
C GLY A 78 4.71 20.47 5.36
N LYS A 79 4.58 19.73 4.26
CA LYS A 79 3.65 20.07 3.17
C LYS A 79 2.18 19.98 3.58
N LEU A 80 1.82 18.97 4.39
CA LEU A 80 0.46 18.83 4.92
C LEU A 80 0.14 19.96 5.92
N ALA A 81 1.11 20.37 6.75
CA ALA A 81 0.97 21.51 7.64
C ALA A 81 0.80 22.81 6.87
N GLN A 82 1.50 22.98 5.74
CA GLN A 82 1.29 24.10 4.84
C GLN A 82 -0.15 24.11 4.29
N ILE A 83 -0.64 22.98 3.76
CA ILE A 83 -2.02 22.85 3.26
C ILE A 83 -3.05 23.07 4.38
N ALA A 84 -2.76 22.63 5.60
CA ALA A 84 -3.62 22.81 6.76
C ALA A 84 -3.70 24.27 7.25
N GLN A 85 -2.60 25.03 7.11
CA GLN A 85 -2.51 26.44 7.52
C GLN A 85 -3.00 27.40 6.44
N GLU A 86 -2.89 27.03 5.16
CA GLU A 86 -3.47 27.79 4.06
C GLU A 86 -5.01 27.70 4.17
N THR A 87 -5.65 28.79 4.60
CA THR A 87 -7.10 29.02 4.42
C THR A 87 -7.46 28.73 2.95
N PRO A 88 -8.69 28.28 2.63
CA PRO A 88 -9.07 27.83 1.29
C PRO A 88 -9.02 28.98 0.26
N MET A 89 -7.81 29.34 -0.18
CA MET A 89 -7.50 30.33 -1.18
C MET A 89 -6.16 29.95 -1.79
N LYS A 90 -6.19 29.78 -3.12
CA LYS A 90 -5.19 29.21 -4.04
C LYS A 90 -5.11 27.67 -4.05
N GLY A 91 -6.01 27.07 -4.83
CA GLY A 91 -5.79 25.76 -5.44
C GLY A 91 -6.20 24.54 -4.61
N TYR A 92 -6.49 24.71 -3.33
CA TYR A 92 -6.98 23.65 -2.45
C TYR A 92 -8.43 23.92 -2.02
N THR A 93 -9.25 22.88 -2.06
CA THR A 93 -10.64 22.93 -1.59
C THR A 93 -10.67 22.77 -0.07
N GLY A 94 -11.76 23.19 0.57
CA GLY A 94 -11.95 22.94 2.01
C GLY A 94 -11.89 21.44 2.37
N SER A 95 -12.24 20.55 1.44
CA SER A 95 -12.10 19.10 1.62
C SER A 95 -10.64 18.68 1.72
N ASP A 96 -9.75 19.27 0.92
CA ASP A 96 -8.32 18.94 0.92
C ASP A 96 -7.67 19.34 2.24
N VAL A 97 -8.04 20.51 2.78
CA VAL A 97 -7.59 21.00 4.09
C VAL A 97 -8.03 20.06 5.22
N ILE A 98 -9.28 19.57 5.18
CA ILE A 98 -9.81 18.64 6.18
C ILE A 98 -9.09 17.29 6.12
N GLU A 99 -8.88 16.73 4.93
CA GLU A 99 -8.19 15.44 4.79
C GLU A 99 -6.70 15.55 5.16
N ALA A 100 -6.06 16.70 4.88
CA ALA A 100 -4.70 16.98 5.34
C ALA A 100 -4.61 16.98 6.87
N ASN A 101 -5.49 17.73 7.55
CA ASN A 101 -5.56 17.78 9.02
C ASN A 101 -5.81 16.40 9.64
N LYS A 102 -6.75 15.64 9.09
CA LYS A 102 -7.05 14.27 9.51
C LYS A 102 -5.83 13.35 9.34
N THR A 103 -5.11 13.47 8.23
CA THR A 103 -3.91 12.68 7.97
C THR A 103 -2.79 13.02 8.95
N ILE A 104 -2.58 14.29 9.25
CA ILE A 104 -1.63 14.74 10.29
C ILE A 104 -1.98 14.12 11.64
N LEU A 105 -3.25 14.21 12.06
CA LEU A 105 -3.71 13.65 13.34
C LEU A 105 -3.57 12.13 13.40
N LYS A 106 -3.78 11.41 12.29
CA LYS A 106 -3.53 9.97 12.18
C LYS A 106 -2.04 9.64 12.32
N LEU A 107 -1.16 10.40 11.65
CA LEU A 107 0.28 10.22 11.74
C LEU A 107 0.81 10.46 13.16
N HIS A 108 0.23 11.41 13.89
CA HIS A 108 0.53 11.64 15.30
C HIS A 108 -0.11 10.63 16.26
N GLY A 109 -0.87 9.66 15.76
CA GLY A 109 -1.52 8.61 16.56
C GLY A 109 -2.73 9.09 17.38
N VAL A 110 -3.22 10.31 17.14
CA VAL A 110 -4.39 10.87 17.84
C VAL A 110 -5.70 10.32 17.27
N LEU A 111 -5.75 10.12 15.94
CA LEU A 111 -6.89 9.49 15.26
C LEU A 111 -6.56 8.06 14.86
N THR A 112 -7.27 7.09 15.41
CA THR A 112 -7.23 5.69 14.97
C THR A 112 -8.27 5.43 13.89
N ASP A 113 -7.95 4.57 12.92
CA ASP A 113 -8.93 4.16 11.91
C ASP A 113 -10.11 3.40 12.53
N LYS A 114 -11.29 3.57 11.93
CA LYS A 114 -12.49 2.82 12.34
C LYS A 114 -12.20 1.32 12.20
N LYS A 115 -12.29 0.57 13.32
CA LYS A 115 -12.32 -0.90 13.28
C LYS A 115 -13.48 -1.33 12.37
N GLN A 116 -13.18 -2.08 11.30
CA GLN A 116 -14.23 -2.77 10.54
C GLN A 116 -14.79 -3.87 11.43
N ILE A 117 -16.02 -3.67 11.92
CA ILE A 117 -16.77 -4.74 12.56
C ILE A 117 -17.36 -5.57 11.42
N THR A 118 -16.79 -6.75 11.17
CA THR A 118 -17.39 -7.71 10.25
C THR A 118 -18.57 -8.38 10.95
N THR A 119 -19.79 -7.99 10.58
CA THR A 119 -21.00 -8.68 11.04
C THR A 119 -21.14 -9.99 10.27
N TYR A 120 -20.91 -11.12 10.93
CA TYR A 120 -21.21 -12.45 10.36
C TYR A 120 -22.72 -12.70 10.44
N ASN A 121 -23.36 -12.98 9.30
CA ASN A 121 -24.76 -13.39 9.26
C ASN A 121 -24.90 -14.83 9.79
N LEU A 122 -25.14 -14.96 11.09
CA LEU A 122 -25.29 -16.25 11.79
C LEU A 122 -26.46 -17.10 11.28
N HIS A 123 -27.46 -16.48 10.64
CA HIS A 123 -28.74 -17.17 10.42
C HIS A 123 -28.68 -18.30 9.39
N THR A 124 -27.84 -18.20 8.37
CA THR A 124 -27.73 -19.18 7.28
C THR A 124 -26.92 -20.42 7.65
N GLU A 125 -25.96 -20.30 8.57
CA GLU A 125 -25.13 -21.43 9.00
C GLU A 125 -25.84 -22.26 10.09
N LEU A 126 -26.57 -21.63 11.00
CA LEU A 126 -27.24 -22.32 12.12
C LEU A 126 -28.30 -23.35 11.67
N THR A 127 -28.96 -23.13 10.53
CA THR A 127 -30.02 -24.02 10.02
C THR A 127 -29.50 -25.26 9.31
N THR A 128 -28.22 -25.25 8.89
CA THR A 128 -27.59 -26.36 8.16
C THR A 128 -26.65 -27.20 9.03
N MET A 129 -26.30 -26.71 10.22
CA MET A 129 -25.42 -27.39 11.17
C MET A 129 -26.17 -28.38 12.06
N SER A 130 -25.51 -29.48 12.39
CA SER A 130 -26.02 -30.45 13.36
C SER A 130 -25.99 -29.91 14.80
N GLU A 131 -26.83 -30.45 15.69
CA GLU A 131 -26.91 -30.04 17.10
C GLU A 131 -25.54 -30.07 17.82
N HIS A 132 -24.72 -31.07 17.52
CA HIS A 132 -23.37 -31.18 18.08
C HIS A 132 -22.46 -30.02 17.64
N GLU A 133 -22.53 -29.62 16.37
CA GLU A 133 -21.73 -28.51 15.84
C GLU A 133 -22.17 -27.16 16.44
N LEU A 134 -23.47 -26.99 16.69
CA LEU A 134 -24.02 -25.81 17.36
C LEU A 134 -23.48 -25.65 18.78
N LEU A 135 -23.38 -26.75 19.54
CA LEU A 135 -22.82 -26.73 20.89
C LEU A 135 -21.33 -26.37 20.89
N GLN A 136 -20.56 -26.85 19.90
CA GLN A 136 -19.14 -26.51 19.75
C GLN A 136 -18.97 -25.04 19.38
N LEU A 137 -19.79 -24.52 18.46
CA LEU A 137 -19.78 -23.12 18.08
C LEU A 137 -20.10 -22.21 19.26
N ARG A 138 -21.13 -22.55 20.06
CA ARG A 138 -21.49 -21.82 21.29
C ARG A 138 -20.32 -21.75 22.26
N LYS A 139 -19.67 -22.89 22.56
CA LYS A 139 -18.52 -22.94 23.47
C LYS A 139 -17.36 -22.08 22.97
N ARG A 140 -17.05 -22.15 21.67
CA ARG A 140 -16.00 -21.32 21.05
C ARG A 140 -16.33 -19.82 21.18
N LYS A 141 -17.58 -19.45 20.92
CA LYS A 141 -18.02 -18.06 20.99
C LYS A 141 -18.00 -17.52 22.42
N GLN A 142 -18.36 -18.33 23.42
CA GLN A 142 -18.20 -17.96 24.84
C GLN A 142 -16.73 -17.71 25.21
N LEU A 143 -15.82 -18.57 24.77
CA LEU A 143 -14.39 -18.38 25.02
C LEU A 143 -13.84 -17.12 24.32
N GLU A 144 -14.29 -16.82 23.11
CA GLU A 144 -13.92 -15.58 22.41
C GLU A 144 -14.44 -14.33 23.14
N THR A 145 -15.68 -14.35 23.63
CA THR A 145 -16.24 -13.22 24.39
C THR A 145 -15.55 -13.02 25.72
N ASP A 146 -15.24 -14.10 26.44
CA ASP A 146 -14.57 -14.04 27.74
C ASP A 146 -13.15 -13.48 27.60
N LYS A 147 -12.44 -13.85 26.52
CA LYS A 147 -11.11 -13.32 26.22
C LYS A 147 -11.12 -11.82 25.89
N ILE A 148 -12.10 -11.36 25.11
CA ILE A 148 -12.22 -9.93 24.78
C ILE A 148 -12.50 -9.12 26.06
N LEU A 149 -13.35 -9.62 26.94
CA LEU A 149 -13.67 -8.96 28.21
C LEU A 149 -12.48 -8.92 29.18
N SER A 150 -11.59 -9.91 29.13
CA SER A 150 -10.37 -9.93 29.96
C SER A 150 -9.25 -9.05 29.44
N ASP A 151 -9.18 -8.79 28.13
CA ASP A 151 -8.13 -7.95 27.52
C ASP A 151 -8.39 -6.43 27.71
N ASP A 152 -9.62 -6.05 28.07
CA ASP A 152 -10.06 -4.66 28.32
C ASP A 152 -10.10 -4.26 29.82
N SER A 153 -9.71 -5.15 30.75
CA SER A 153 -9.64 -4.91 32.22
C SER A 153 -8.20 -4.84 32.72
#